data_AF-A0A2R5L946-F1
#
_entry.id   AF-A0A2R5L946-F1
#
_cell.length_a   1.000
_cell.length_b   1.000
_cell.length_c   1.000
_cell.angle_alpha   90.00
_cell.angle_beta   90.00
_cell.angle_gamma   90.00
#
_symmetry.space_group_name_H-M   'P 1'
#
loop_
_entity.id
_entity.type
_entity.pdbx_description
1 polymer ?
#
loop_
_entity_poly.entity_id
_entity_poly.type
_entity_poly.pdbx_seq_one_letter_code
_entity_poly.pdbx_strand_id
1 'polypeptide(L)'
;MTPLATFLIACLLLCAVHGKRGRKKEPRCKRGSVAQVLAALQNETYYLTRTTNPMRGPCYFLSAQGLNKECVSGTPVMYGYKTVKKWVNVTEVVAEPKEHRFPSDLRGILSRKKLLIQGNDCFVLQLRVEIELWVTKPSDDSSTCCISTFDRMRKDGPYQTTYFHGVC
;
A
#
# COMPACT_ATOMS: atom_id res chain seq x y z
N MET A 1 -26.35 -23.06 60.64
CA MET A 1 -27.51 -22.25 60.23
C MET A 1 -27.00 -21.09 59.38
N THR A 2 -27.36 -21.07 58.09
CA THR A 2 -27.35 -19.90 57.19
C THR A 2 -28.41 -18.89 57.66
N PRO A 3 -28.35 -17.56 57.36
CA PRO A 3 -28.33 -16.99 56.00
C PRO A 3 -27.30 -15.84 55.81
N LEU A 4 -26.75 -15.61 54.61
CA LEU A 4 -27.32 -15.04 53.37
C LEU A 4 -27.66 -13.53 53.47
N ALA A 5 -26.78 -12.76 52.80
CA ALA A 5 -27.02 -11.56 52.01
C ALA A 5 -27.63 -10.30 52.68
N THR A 6 -26.85 -9.21 52.64
CA THR A 6 -27.38 -7.90 52.22
C THR A 6 -26.35 -7.17 51.36
N PHE A 7 -26.67 -7.12 50.07
CA PHE A 7 -26.19 -6.18 49.07
C PHE A 7 -26.33 -4.72 49.54
N LEU A 8 -25.36 -3.86 49.22
CA LEU A 8 -25.48 -2.41 49.05
C LEU A 8 -24.20 -1.93 48.33
N ILE A 9 -24.17 -2.00 46.99
CA ILE A 9 -24.43 -0.86 46.08
C ILE A 9 -23.76 0.43 46.56
N ALA A 10 -22.55 0.70 46.04
CA ALA A 10 -22.07 2.04 45.67
C ALA A 10 -20.73 1.96 44.91
N CYS A 11 -20.66 1.17 43.84
CA CYS A 11 -19.70 1.45 42.77
C CYS A 11 -20.39 2.43 41.83
N LEU A 12 -20.11 3.73 41.93
CA LEU A 12 -20.27 4.73 40.86
C LEU A 12 -19.77 6.07 41.41
N LEU A 13 -19.01 6.80 40.58
CA LEU A 13 -18.37 8.11 40.79
C LEU A 13 -16.97 8.00 41.41
N LEU A 14 -15.85 8.37 40.78
CA LEU A 14 -15.60 9.23 39.63
C LEU A 14 -14.38 8.73 38.87
N CYS A 15 -14.53 8.52 37.56
CA CYS A 15 -13.46 8.73 36.60
C CYS A 15 -14.11 8.94 35.23
N ALA A 16 -14.88 10.03 35.12
CA ALA A 16 -15.17 10.65 33.83
C ALA A 16 -13.89 11.32 33.32
N VAL A 17 -12.86 10.51 33.04
CA VAL A 17 -11.79 10.95 32.15
C VAL A 17 -12.41 10.84 30.78
N HIS A 18 -12.76 11.99 30.21
CA HIS A 18 -12.94 12.15 28.78
C HIS A 18 -11.62 11.77 28.09
N GLY A 19 -11.37 10.46 27.99
CA GLY A 19 -10.40 9.90 27.10
C GLY A 19 -10.96 10.13 25.72
N LYS A 20 -10.63 11.29 25.12
CA LYS A 20 -10.56 11.40 23.66
C LYS A 20 -9.83 10.14 23.23
N ARG A 21 -10.54 9.22 22.57
CA ARG A 21 -9.98 8.03 21.93
C ARG A 21 -8.70 8.53 21.27
N GLY A 22 -7.54 8.20 21.84
CA GLY A 22 -6.28 8.69 21.32
C GLY A 22 -6.27 8.20 19.89
N ARG A 23 -6.40 9.12 18.93
CA ARG A 23 -6.22 8.79 17.52
C ARG A 23 -4.86 8.11 17.50
N LYS A 24 -4.81 6.79 17.31
CA LYS A 24 -3.58 6.08 16.99
C LYS A 24 -2.94 6.95 15.92
N LYS A 25 -1.75 7.50 16.19
CA LYS A 25 -1.01 8.27 15.18
C LYS A 25 -0.99 7.35 13.96
N GLU A 26 -1.68 7.74 12.89
CA GLU A 26 -1.55 7.03 11.62
C GLU A 26 -0.06 6.87 11.37
N PRO A 27 0.40 5.66 10.95
CA PRO A 27 1.79 5.50 10.56
C PRO A 27 2.10 6.62 9.58
N ARG A 28 3.03 7.51 9.96
CA ARG A 28 3.29 8.70 9.16
C ARG A 28 3.94 8.25 7.86
N CYS A 29 3.15 8.18 6.80
CA CYS A 29 3.70 8.09 5.46
C CYS A 29 4.70 9.22 5.27
N LYS A 30 5.85 8.89 4.70
CA LYS A 30 6.87 9.87 4.36
C LYS A 30 6.96 9.96 2.85
N ARG A 31 7.54 11.07 2.39
CA ARG A 31 8.00 11.14 1.02
C ARG A 31 9.18 10.17 0.90
N GLY A 32 8.91 8.97 0.40
CA GLY A 32 9.92 7.94 0.19
C GLY A 32 10.74 8.19 -1.06
N SER A 33 11.66 7.28 -1.36
CA SER A 33 12.40 7.25 -2.62
C SER A 33 12.12 5.98 -3.42
N VAL A 34 12.35 6.02 -4.72
CA VAL A 34 12.26 4.83 -5.58
C VAL A 34 13.20 3.74 -5.07
N ALA A 35 14.38 4.12 -4.58
CA ALA A 35 15.32 3.20 -3.94
C ALA A 35 14.70 2.43 -2.75
N GLN A 36 13.97 3.14 -1.89
CA GLN A 36 13.27 2.53 -0.75
C GLN A 36 12.12 1.64 -1.19
N VAL A 37 11.42 1.98 -2.27
CA VAL A 37 10.39 1.11 -2.86
C VAL A 37 11.02 -0.16 -3.42
N LEU A 38 12.13 -0.05 -4.16
CA LEU A 38 12.84 -1.21 -4.70
C LEU A 38 13.33 -2.14 -3.58
N ALA A 39 13.92 -1.58 -2.52
CA ALA A 39 14.32 -2.36 -1.35
C ALA A 39 13.12 -3.04 -0.67
N ALA A 40 11.97 -2.38 -0.59
CA ALA A 40 10.76 -2.98 -0.03
C ALA A 40 10.24 -4.15 -0.90
N LEU A 41 10.25 -3.99 -2.23
CA LEU A 41 9.86 -5.03 -3.19
C LEU A 41 10.73 -6.29 -3.12
N GLN A 42 11.96 -6.21 -2.60
CA GLN A 42 12.82 -7.38 -2.39
C GLN A 42 12.38 -8.24 -1.19
N ASN A 43 11.59 -7.68 -0.27
CA ASN A 43 11.14 -8.39 0.93
C ASN A 43 9.67 -8.81 0.86
N GLU A 44 8.85 -8.06 0.12
CA GLU A 44 7.40 -8.22 0.11
C GLU A 44 6.85 -8.09 -1.31
N THR A 45 5.75 -8.80 -1.57
CA THR A 45 4.95 -8.62 -2.79
C THR A 45 3.91 -7.54 -2.55
N TYR A 46 3.83 -6.57 -3.45
CA TYR A 46 2.85 -5.48 -3.41
C TYR A 46 1.79 -5.71 -4.48
N TYR A 47 0.53 -5.58 -4.10
CA TYR A 47 -0.60 -5.71 -5.01
C TYR A 47 -1.18 -4.35 -5.34
N LEU A 48 -1.56 -4.15 -6.60
CA LEU A 48 -2.35 -2.99 -6.99
C LEU A 48 -3.75 -3.18 -6.42
N THR A 49 -4.13 -2.31 -5.50
CA THR A 49 -5.45 -2.39 -4.85
C THR A 49 -6.40 -1.40 -5.49
N ARG A 50 -5.97 -0.15 -5.71
CA ARG A 50 -6.81 0.91 -6.29
C ARG A 50 -6.09 1.64 -7.42
N THR A 51 -6.83 2.04 -8.44
CA THR A 51 -6.30 2.88 -9.52
C THR A 51 -7.38 3.78 -10.13
N THR A 52 -6.97 4.97 -10.57
CA THR A 52 -7.84 5.86 -11.37
C THR A 52 -7.78 5.53 -12.87
N ASN A 53 -6.93 4.59 -13.32
CA ASN A 53 -6.92 4.12 -14.69
C ASN A 53 -8.02 3.06 -14.89
N PRO A 54 -9.10 3.35 -15.65
CA PRO A 54 -10.23 2.43 -15.80
C PRO A 54 -9.92 1.21 -16.68
N MET A 55 -8.82 1.23 -17.43
CA MET A 55 -8.43 0.14 -18.33
C MET A 55 -7.52 -0.89 -17.67
N ARG A 56 -7.17 -0.69 -16.39
CA ARG A 56 -6.29 -1.62 -15.67
C ARG A 56 -7.05 -2.91 -15.34
N GLY A 57 -6.48 -4.05 -15.73
CA GLY A 57 -7.01 -5.38 -15.39
C GLY A 57 -6.81 -5.75 -13.90
N PRO A 58 -7.29 -6.94 -13.49
CA PRO A 58 -7.21 -7.38 -12.10
C PRO A 58 -5.86 -8.01 -11.73
N CYS A 59 -5.63 -8.13 -10.43
CA CYS A 59 -4.55 -8.89 -9.79
C CYS A 59 -3.14 -8.48 -10.22
N TYR A 60 -2.89 -7.18 -10.42
CA TYR A 60 -1.52 -6.71 -10.64
C TYR A 60 -0.71 -6.85 -9.35
N PHE A 61 0.52 -7.36 -9.47
CA PHE A 61 1.48 -7.41 -8.38
C PHE A 61 2.86 -6.91 -8.83
N LEU A 62 3.66 -6.53 -7.84
CA LEU A 62 5.06 -6.15 -7.93
C LEU A 62 5.86 -6.93 -6.90
N SER A 63 7.03 -7.41 -7.30
CA SER A 63 8.06 -7.99 -6.43
C SER A 63 9.42 -7.75 -7.07
N ALA A 64 10.50 -7.84 -6.31
CA ALA A 64 11.85 -7.72 -6.84
C ALA A 64 12.71 -8.89 -6.36
N GLN A 65 13.65 -9.31 -7.19
CA GLN A 65 14.68 -10.27 -6.79
C GLN A 65 15.94 -9.49 -6.42
N GLY A 66 16.22 -9.39 -5.13
CA GLY A 66 17.44 -8.75 -4.64
C GLY A 66 18.53 -9.77 -4.34
N LEU A 67 19.79 -9.44 -4.67
CA LEU A 67 20.97 -10.13 -4.12
C LEU A 67 21.35 -9.56 -2.75
N ASN A 68 21.04 -8.28 -2.48
CA ASN A 68 21.43 -7.54 -1.28
C ASN A 68 20.45 -6.35 -1.09
N LYS A 69 19.98 -6.08 0.13
CA LYS A 69 19.00 -5.00 0.47
C LYS A 69 19.44 -3.58 0.06
N GLU A 70 20.70 -3.40 -0.31
CA GLU A 70 21.34 -2.11 -0.61
C GLU A 70 21.56 -1.88 -2.12
N CYS A 71 21.42 -2.91 -2.97
CA CYS A 71 21.65 -2.74 -4.40
C CYS A 71 20.39 -2.21 -5.08
N VAL A 72 20.39 -0.91 -5.38
CA VAL A 72 19.24 -0.16 -5.90
C VAL A 72 19.25 -0.07 -7.43
N SER A 73 20.43 0.13 -8.03
CA SER A 73 20.61 0.10 -9.48
C SER A 73 20.78 -1.32 -9.97
N GLY A 74 20.15 -1.65 -11.10
CA GLY A 74 20.16 -3.01 -11.64
C GLY A 74 19.18 -3.96 -10.94
N THR A 75 18.24 -3.44 -10.13
CA THR A 75 17.26 -4.28 -9.43
C THR A 75 16.29 -4.92 -10.43
N PRO A 76 16.25 -6.26 -10.56
CA PRO A 76 15.22 -6.95 -11.33
C PRO A 76 13.88 -6.85 -10.59
N VAL A 77 12.95 -6.09 -11.16
CA VAL A 77 11.57 -5.99 -10.70
C VAL A 77 10.70 -6.85 -11.58
N MET A 78 10.02 -7.80 -10.96
CA MET A 78 8.97 -8.59 -11.58
C MET A 78 7.62 -7.95 -11.29
N TYR A 79 6.83 -7.78 -12.35
CA TYR A 79 5.41 -7.50 -12.23
C TYR A 79 4.61 -8.58 -12.95
N GLY A 80 3.43 -8.85 -12.43
CA GLY A 80 2.52 -9.75 -13.10
C GLY A 80 1.08 -9.34 -12.92
N TYR A 81 0.21 -9.93 -13.72
CA TYR A 81 -1.23 -9.69 -13.67
C TYR A 81 -2.00 -10.90 -14.17
N LYS A 82 -3.25 -11.01 -13.74
CA LYS A 82 -4.12 -12.11 -14.12
C LYS A 82 -4.99 -11.71 -15.30
N THR A 83 -4.88 -12.46 -16.38
CA THR A 83 -5.87 -12.44 -17.47
C THR A 83 -6.93 -13.51 -17.21
N VAL A 84 -8.01 -13.53 -17.99
CA VAL A 84 -9.08 -14.55 -17.87
C VAL A 84 -8.53 -15.98 -17.89
N LYS A 85 -7.44 -16.24 -18.63
CA LYS A 85 -6.95 -17.60 -18.89
C LYS A 85 -5.63 -17.94 -18.20
N LYS A 86 -4.81 -16.95 -17.83
CA LYS A 86 -3.46 -17.18 -17.30
C LYS A 86 -2.87 -15.98 -16.58
N TRP A 87 -1.85 -16.25 -15.79
CA TRP A 87 -0.92 -15.24 -15.29
C TRP A 87 0.04 -14.80 -16.39
N VAL A 88 0.31 -13.50 -16.42
CA VAL A 88 1.39 -12.91 -17.22
C VAL A 88 2.40 -12.35 -16.24
N ASN A 89 3.67 -12.72 -16.40
CA ASN A 89 4.78 -12.23 -15.58
C ASN A 89 5.82 -11.60 -16.51
N VAL A 90 6.31 -10.43 -16.12
CA VAL A 90 7.35 -9.70 -16.84
C VAL A 90 8.38 -9.22 -15.82
N THR A 91 9.65 -9.46 -16.11
CA THR A 91 10.75 -8.96 -15.30
C THR A 91 11.50 -7.90 -16.07
N GLU A 92 11.72 -6.75 -15.45
CA GLU A 92 12.51 -5.66 -16.00
C GLU A 92 13.55 -5.20 -14.99
N VAL A 93 14.71 -4.81 -15.49
CA VAL A 93 15.80 -4.32 -14.66
C VAL A 93 15.64 -2.82 -14.49
N VAL A 94 15.50 -2.37 -13.25
CA VAL A 94 15.44 -0.94 -12.92
C VAL A 94 16.87 -0.43 -12.76
N ALA A 95 17.34 0.28 -13.79
CA ALA A 95 18.58 1.05 -13.74
C ALA A 95 18.46 2.25 -12.79
N GLU A 96 19.55 3.00 -12.61
CA GLU A 96 19.70 4.14 -11.71
C GLU A 96 18.43 4.99 -11.55
N PRO A 97 17.66 4.78 -10.47
CA PRO A 97 16.41 5.49 -10.30
C PRO A 97 16.66 6.93 -9.86
N LYS A 98 15.85 7.86 -10.39
CA LYS A 98 15.77 9.19 -9.78
C LYS A 98 15.06 9.09 -8.45
N GLU A 99 15.40 9.98 -7.51
CA GLU A 99 14.94 9.92 -6.12
C GLU A 99 13.44 9.60 -5.98
N HIS A 100 12.56 10.26 -6.74
CA HIS A 100 11.11 10.03 -6.66
C HIS A 100 10.46 9.62 -7.99
N ARG A 101 11.23 9.20 -8.99
CA ARG A 101 10.66 8.81 -10.30
C ARG A 101 11.39 7.62 -10.89
N PHE A 102 10.61 6.62 -11.27
CA PHE A 102 11.13 5.48 -12.01
C PHE A 102 11.69 5.90 -13.37
N PRO A 103 12.74 5.23 -13.86
CA PRO A 103 13.32 5.50 -15.17
C PRO A 103 12.29 5.44 -16.31
N SER A 104 12.55 6.21 -17.37
CA SER A 104 11.64 6.34 -18.52
C SER A 104 11.85 5.32 -19.62
N ASP A 105 12.99 4.65 -19.61
CA ASP A 105 13.43 3.58 -20.50
C ASP A 105 12.86 2.21 -20.13
N LEU A 106 12.27 2.07 -18.94
CA LEU A 106 11.43 0.92 -18.59
C LEU A 106 10.28 0.80 -19.60
N ARG A 107 10.02 -0.42 -20.06
CA ARG A 107 8.90 -0.76 -20.96
C ARG A 107 7.64 -1.09 -20.19
N GLY A 108 7.77 -1.42 -18.91
CA GLY A 108 6.69 -1.93 -18.09
C GLY A 108 5.88 -0.91 -17.33
N ILE A 109 5.05 -1.44 -16.43
CA ILE A 109 4.07 -0.66 -15.67
C ILE A 109 4.70 0.39 -14.76
N LEU A 110 5.99 0.30 -14.43
CA LEU A 110 6.66 1.30 -13.59
C LEU A 110 7.19 2.50 -14.38
N SER A 111 7.24 2.43 -15.71
CA SER A 111 7.85 3.46 -16.55
C SER A 111 7.35 4.86 -16.24
N ARG A 112 8.28 5.78 -15.97
CA ARG A 112 8.04 7.21 -15.69
C ARG A 112 7.16 7.51 -14.47
N LYS A 113 6.73 6.50 -13.70
CA LYS A 113 5.87 6.72 -12.52
C LYS A 113 6.62 7.50 -11.45
N LYS A 114 5.95 8.51 -10.91
CA LYS A 114 6.41 9.31 -9.78
C LYS A 114 5.91 8.66 -8.49
N LEU A 115 6.80 8.46 -7.53
CA LEU A 115 6.43 8.12 -6.17
C LEU A 115 5.87 9.36 -5.47
N LEU A 116 4.64 9.27 -5.00
CA LEU A 116 4.01 10.33 -4.22
C LEU A 116 4.30 10.18 -2.73
N ILE A 117 4.14 8.96 -2.23
CA ILE A 117 4.27 8.67 -0.81
C ILE A 117 4.55 7.18 -0.59
N GLN A 118 5.21 6.87 0.52
CA GLN A 118 5.49 5.51 0.97
C GLN A 118 5.15 5.37 2.45
N GLY A 119 4.40 4.33 2.78
CA GLY A 119 4.21 3.80 4.12
C GLY A 119 5.02 2.52 4.32
N ASN A 120 4.80 1.82 5.43
CA ASN A 120 5.54 0.60 5.73
C ASN A 120 5.13 -0.56 4.81
N ASP A 121 3.84 -0.64 4.48
CA ASP A 121 3.18 -1.72 3.76
C ASP A 121 2.48 -1.23 2.49
N CYS A 122 2.69 0.03 2.11
CA CYS A 122 2.01 0.65 0.98
C CYS A 122 2.84 1.73 0.30
N PHE A 123 2.52 2.04 -0.95
CA PHE A 123 2.99 3.24 -1.63
C PHE A 123 1.99 3.72 -2.69
N VAL A 124 2.10 4.99 -3.07
CA VAL A 124 1.25 5.60 -4.11
C VAL A 124 2.12 6.09 -5.26
N LEU A 125 1.79 5.62 -6.47
CA LEU A 125 2.44 6.03 -7.71
C LEU A 125 1.52 6.94 -8.53
N GLN A 126 2.12 7.85 -9.30
CA GLN A 126 1.42 8.72 -10.22
C GLN A 126 2.10 8.75 -11.60
N LEU A 127 1.30 8.65 -12.66
CA LEU A 127 1.72 8.96 -14.02
C LEU A 127 0.70 9.90 -14.66
N ARG A 128 1.11 11.14 -14.96
CA ARG A 128 0.19 12.19 -15.42
C ARG A 128 -0.98 12.34 -14.42
N VAL A 129 -2.19 11.98 -14.82
CA VAL A 129 -3.41 12.02 -14.00
C VAL A 129 -3.77 10.66 -13.36
N GLU A 130 -3.09 9.59 -13.78
CA GLU A 130 -3.31 8.25 -13.24
C GLU A 130 -2.62 8.10 -11.89
N ILE A 131 -3.35 7.57 -10.92
CA ILE A 131 -2.88 7.33 -9.56
C ILE A 131 -3.10 5.84 -9.27
N GLU A 132 -2.14 5.23 -8.59
CA GLU A 132 -2.16 3.82 -8.22
C GLU A 132 -1.76 3.64 -6.76
N LEU A 133 -2.52 2.84 -6.04
CA LEU A 133 -2.26 2.42 -4.66
C LEU A 133 -1.80 0.98 -4.63
N TRP A 134 -0.60 0.77 -4.11
CA TRP A 134 0.05 -0.53 -3.98
C TRP A 134 0.19 -0.91 -2.51
N VAL A 135 -0.17 -2.14 -2.14
CA VAL A 135 -0.24 -2.60 -0.73
C VAL A 135 0.22 -4.05 -0.59
N THR A 136 0.94 -4.42 0.48
CA THR A 136 1.38 -5.81 0.72
C THR A 136 0.29 -6.70 1.32
N LYS A 137 -0.59 -6.13 2.16
CA LYS A 137 -1.70 -6.82 2.84
C LYS A 137 -3.05 -6.22 2.46
N PRO A 138 -3.62 -6.58 1.30
CA PRO A 138 -4.82 -5.94 0.77
C PRO A 138 -6.12 -6.29 1.50
N SER A 139 -6.14 -7.35 2.32
CA SER A 139 -7.28 -7.76 3.15
C SER A 139 -7.42 -6.98 4.46
N ASP A 140 -6.34 -6.32 4.88
CA ASP A 140 -6.33 -5.52 6.10
C ASP A 140 -6.81 -4.13 5.69
N ASP A 141 -8.12 -3.91 5.77
CA ASP A 141 -8.87 -2.66 5.49
C ASP A 141 -8.48 -1.53 6.47
N SER A 142 -7.19 -1.40 6.72
CA SER A 142 -6.58 -0.45 7.61
C SER A 142 -6.48 0.87 6.88
N SER A 143 -6.95 1.95 7.53
CA SER A 143 -6.70 3.32 7.09
C SER A 143 -5.19 3.55 7.07
N THR A 144 -4.57 3.27 5.93
CA THR A 144 -3.18 3.60 5.69
C THR A 144 -3.11 5.04 5.18
N CYS A 145 -2.05 5.74 5.56
CA CYS A 145 -1.75 7.07 5.04
C CYS A 145 -1.61 7.11 3.49
N CYS A 146 -1.36 5.96 2.85
CA CYS A 146 -1.39 5.83 1.40
C CYS A 146 -2.82 5.94 0.84
N ILE A 147 -3.81 5.35 1.50
CA ILE A 147 -5.24 5.49 1.12
C ILE A 147 -5.65 6.96 1.19
N SER A 148 -5.38 7.64 2.30
CA SER A 148 -5.71 9.05 2.45
C SER A 148 -5.02 9.92 1.39
N THR A 149 -3.78 9.57 1.01
CA THR A 149 -3.07 10.25 -0.08
C THR A 149 -3.71 9.97 -1.43
N PHE A 150 -4.06 8.72 -1.72
CA PHE A 150 -4.76 8.33 -2.94
C PHE A 150 -6.09 9.09 -3.09
N ASP A 151 -6.92 9.09 -2.03
CA ASP A 151 -8.23 9.75 -2.00
C ASP A 151 -8.11 11.27 -2.19
N ARG A 152 -7.16 11.91 -1.50
CA ARG A 152 -6.88 13.34 -1.69
C ARG A 152 -6.44 13.65 -3.12
N MET A 153 -5.60 12.82 -3.72
CA MET A 153 -5.04 13.06 -5.05
C MET A 153 -6.07 12.86 -6.16
N ARG A 154 -7.00 11.90 -6.00
CA ARG A 154 -8.07 11.69 -6.99
C ARG A 154 -9.16 12.77 -6.95
N LYS A 155 -9.22 13.60 -5.89
CA LYS A 155 -10.19 14.71 -5.74
C LYS A 155 -11.63 14.26 -6.00
N ASP A 156 -12.05 13.20 -5.33
CA ASP A 156 -13.37 12.57 -5.49
C ASP A 156 -13.66 11.96 -6.87
N GLY A 157 -12.69 11.98 -7.79
CA GLY A 157 -12.78 11.27 -9.06
C GLY A 157 -12.97 9.76 -8.89
N PRO A 158 -13.49 9.09 -9.94
CA PRO A 158 -13.73 7.65 -9.90
C PRO A 158 -12.41 6.88 -9.79
N TYR A 159 -12.50 5.70 -9.20
CA TYR A 159 -11.42 4.72 -9.16
C TYR A 159 -12.01 3.32 -9.24
N GLN A 160 -11.17 2.34 -9.55
CA GLN A 160 -11.53 0.94 -9.46
C GLN A 160 -10.61 0.18 -8.51
N THR A 161 -11.17 -0.86 -7.89
CA THR A 161 -10.42 -1.83 -7.12
C THR A 161 -9.97 -2.97 -8.04
N THR A 162 -8.70 -3.34 -7.98
CA THR A 162 -8.12 -4.36 -8.89
C THR A 162 -7.67 -5.63 -8.18
N TYR A 163 -7.67 -5.64 -6.84
CA TYR A 163 -7.39 -6.82 -6.04
C TYR A 163 -8.69 -7.44 -5.51
N PHE A 164 -8.84 -8.75 -5.67
CA PHE A 164 -9.99 -9.53 -5.22
C PHE A 164 -9.49 -10.76 -4.47
N HIS A 165 -9.73 -10.81 -3.15
CA HIS A 165 -9.27 -11.89 -2.30
C HIS A 165 -9.82 -13.25 -2.76
N GLY A 166 -8.96 -14.27 -2.86
CA GLY A 166 -9.32 -15.62 -3.32
C GLY A 166 -9.37 -15.78 -4.84
N VAL A 167 -9.23 -14.67 -5.60
CA VAL A 167 -9.06 -14.67 -7.05
C VAL A 167 -7.62 -14.28 -7.40
N CYS A 168 -7.15 -13.23 -6.73
CA CYS A 168 -5.76 -12.90 -6.50
C CYS A 168 -5.34 -13.52 -5.14
#